data_AF-A0A068FHA0-F1
#
_entry.id   AF-A0A068FHA0-F1
#
_cell.length_a   1.000
_cell.length_b   1.000
_cell.length_c   1.000
_cell.angle_alpha   90.00
_cell.angle_beta   90.00
_cell.angle_gamma   90.00
#
_symmetry.space_group_name_H-M   'P 1'
#
loop_
_entity.id
_entity.type
_entity.pdbx_description
1 polymer ?
#
loop_
_entity_poly.entity_id
_entity_poly.type
_entity_poly.pdbx_seq_one_letter_code
_entity_poly.pdbx_strand_id
1 'polypeptide(L)'
;MWLFFGILLGLAIMALAFWLRHKGIAVHWYEWLLGVLGLALLLFSLQNYVGSTREFEPIAPDMFLLVFGVPSLVLLLLAVGLPWLRIFRKRKVAA
;
A
#
# COMPACT_ATOMS: atom_id res chain seq x y z
N MET A 1 18.49 9.29 -8.59
CA MET A 1 18.11 8.64 -7.31
C MET A 1 16.68 8.10 -7.34
N TRP A 2 15.67 8.91 -7.72
CA TRP A 2 14.26 8.48 -7.85
C TRP A 2 14.00 7.29 -8.78
N LEU A 3 14.74 7.18 -9.90
CA LEU A 3 14.62 6.07 -10.83
C LEU A 3 14.89 4.70 -10.15
N PHE A 4 15.93 4.61 -9.32
CA PHE A 4 16.27 3.37 -8.62
C PHE A 4 15.19 2.96 -7.62
N PHE A 5 14.59 3.93 -6.91
CA PHE A 5 13.44 3.66 -6.04
C PHE A 5 12.24 3.14 -6.84
N GLY A 6 11.96 3.74 -8.00
CA GLY A 6 10.88 3.26 -8.88
C GLY A 6 11.11 1.83 -9.39
N ILE A 7 12.34 1.50 -9.80
CA ILE A 7 12.71 0.15 -10.22
C ILE A 7 12.56 -0.84 -9.07
N LEU A 8 13.09 -0.51 -7.89
CA LEU A 8 13.00 -1.38 -6.72
C LEU A 8 11.53 -1.62 -6.31
N LEU A 9 10.71 -0.58 -6.37
CA LEU A 9 9.27 -0.67 -6.10
C LEU A 9 8.57 -1.57 -7.13
N GLY A 10 8.87 -1.40 -8.42
CA GLY A 10 8.32 -2.24 -9.48
C GLY A 10 8.71 -3.71 -9.32
N LEU A 11 9.97 -3.99 -8.99
CA LEU A 11 10.45 -5.34 -8.68
C LEU A 11 9.73 -5.93 -7.46
N ALA A 12 9.51 -5.15 -6.40
CA ALA A 12 8.79 -5.59 -5.21
C ALA A 12 7.32 -5.93 -5.52
N ILE A 13 6.63 -5.10 -6.30
CA ILE A 13 5.25 -5.34 -6.75
C ILE A 13 5.18 -6.61 -7.62
N MET A 14 6.14 -6.77 -8.53
CA MET A 14 6.22 -7.95 -9.41
C MET A 14 6.47 -9.23 -8.60
N ALA A 15 7.41 -9.20 -7.66
CA ALA A 15 7.68 -10.33 -6.76
C ALA A 15 6.45 -10.69 -5.92
N LEU A 16 5.72 -9.68 -5.40
CA LEU A 16 4.47 -9.88 -4.69
C LEU A 16 3.40 -10.54 -5.58
N ALA A 17 3.24 -10.06 -6.82
CA ALA A 17 2.29 -10.64 -7.77
C ALA A 17 2.61 -12.12 -8.08
N PHE A 18 3.88 -12.45 -8.32
CA PHE A 18 4.31 -13.82 -8.54
C PHE A 18 4.08 -14.72 -7.31
N TRP A 19 4.38 -14.21 -6.11
CA TRP A 19 4.15 -14.94 -4.87
C TRP A 19 2.66 -15.21 -4.62
N LEU A 20 1.80 -14.22 -4.83
CA LEU A 20 0.34 -14.36 -4.72
C LEU A 20 -0.21 -15.40 -5.69
N ARG A 21 0.27 -15.38 -6.94
CA ARG A 21 -0.09 -16.37 -7.96
C ARG A 21 0.37 -17.78 -7.58
N HIS A 22 1.59 -17.93 -7.08
CA HIS A 22 2.12 -19.22 -6.62
C HIS A 22 1.32 -19.79 -5.43
N LYS A 23 0.80 -18.92 -4.57
CA LYS A 23 -0.08 -19.31 -3.45
C LYS A 23 -1.55 -19.54 -3.86
N GLY A 24 -1.91 -19.36 -5.13
CA GLY A 24 -3.29 -19.50 -5.60
C GLY A 24 -4.25 -18.45 -5.04
N ILE A 25 -3.73 -17.29 -4.59
CA ILE A 25 -4.52 -16.21 -4.02
C ILE A 25 -5.03 -15.34 -5.17
N ALA A 26 -6.34 -15.42 -5.46
CA ALA A 26 -6.97 -14.59 -6.45
C ALA A 26 -7.15 -13.16 -5.92
N VAL A 27 -6.55 -12.17 -6.57
CA VAL A 27 -6.72 -10.74 -6.28
C VAL A 27 -7.51 -10.09 -7.41
N HIS A 28 -8.59 -9.39 -7.08
CA HIS A 28 -9.42 -8.66 -8.03
C HIS A 28 -8.76 -7.34 -8.44
N TRP A 29 -9.17 -6.80 -9.60
CA TRP A 29 -8.62 -5.56 -10.13
C TRP A 29 -8.75 -4.36 -9.17
N TYR A 30 -9.85 -4.26 -8.42
CA TYR A 30 -10.06 -3.15 -7.47
C TYR A 30 -9.16 -3.27 -6.24
N GLU A 31 -8.77 -4.48 -5.83
CA GLU A 31 -7.82 -4.67 -4.71
C GLU A 31 -6.40 -4.26 -5.13
N TRP A 32 -6.04 -4.51 -6.39
CA TRP A 32 -4.82 -3.94 -6.98
C TRP A 32 -4.86 -2.41 -7.01
N LEU A 33 -6.00 -1.83 -7.43
CA LEU A 33 -6.16 -0.37 -7.45
C LEU A 33 -6.04 0.24 -6.05
N LEU A 34 -6.70 -0.34 -5.04
CA LEU A 34 -6.58 0.07 -3.64
C LEU A 34 -5.13 -0.02 -3.16
N GLY A 35 -4.42 -1.10 -3.51
CA GLY A 35 -3.02 -1.30 -3.15
C GLY A 35 -2.11 -0.24 -3.76
N VAL A 36 -2.24 0.03 -5.06
CA VAL A 36 -1.43 1.03 -5.77
C VAL A 36 -1.72 2.44 -5.27
N LEU A 37 -3.00 2.81 -5.11
CA LEU A 37 -3.39 4.13 -4.59
C LEU A 37 -2.92 4.32 -3.14
N GLY A 38 -3.12 3.31 -2.28
CA GLY A 38 -2.64 3.34 -0.92
C GLY A 38 -1.12 3.51 -0.85
N LEU A 39 -0.37 2.74 -1.64
CA LEU A 39 1.08 2.85 -1.68
C LEU A 39 1.55 4.22 -2.19
N ALA A 40 0.91 4.75 -3.24
CA ALA A 40 1.23 6.07 -3.78
C ALA A 40 0.96 7.18 -2.76
N LEU A 41 -0.18 7.17 -2.08
CA LEU A 41 -0.49 8.14 -1.02
C LEU A 41 0.50 8.03 0.14
N LEU A 42 0.89 6.81 0.53
CA LEU A 42 1.84 6.61 1.62
C LEU A 42 3.21 7.21 1.27
N LEU A 43 3.71 6.94 0.06
CA LEU A 43 4.98 7.50 -0.41
C LEU A 43 4.92 9.02 -0.51
N PHE A 44 3.81 9.57 -1.00
CA PHE A 44 3.58 11.02 -1.04
C PHE A 44 3.60 11.63 0.36
N SER A 45 2.88 11.02 1.32
CA SER A 45 2.84 11.47 2.72
C SER A 45 4.24 11.47 3.35
N LEU A 46 4.99 10.37 3.21
CA LEU A 46 6.34 10.24 3.76
C LEU A 46 7.34 11.21 3.13
N GLN A 47 7.29 11.37 1.80
CA GLN A 47 8.16 12.31 1.10
C GLN A 47 7.94 13.75 1.61
N ASN A 48 6.69 14.18 1.74
CA ASN A 48 6.37 15.53 2.18
C ASN A 48 6.62 15.74 3.67
N TYR A 49 6.37 14.73 4.51
CA TYR A 49 6.77 14.77 5.93
C TYR A 49 8.26 15.06 6.07
N VAL A 50 9.10 14.32 5.35
CA VAL A 50 10.56 14.47 5.39
C VAL A 50 11.01 15.81 4.76
N GLY A 51 10.30 16.30 3.74
CA GLY A 51 10.54 17.62 3.16
C GLY A 51 10.26 18.75 4.16
N SER A 52 9.03 18.80 4.67
CA SER A 52 8.57 19.86 5.58
C SER A 52 9.33 19.87 6.92
N THR A 53 9.74 18.71 7.44
CA THR A 53 10.59 18.66 8.65
C THR A 53 11.95 19.30 8.44
N ARG A 54 12.56 19.15 7.25
CA ARG A 54 13.84 19.80 6.91
C ARG A 54 13.71 21.30 6.69
N GLU A 55 12.52 21.75 6.33
CA GLU A 55 12.16 23.17 6.17
C GLU A 55 11.72 23.80 7.50
N PHE A 56 11.80 23.06 8.63
CA PHE A 56 11.40 23.51 9.96
C PHE A 56 9.94 23.97 10.05
N GLU A 57 9.08 23.45 9.17
CA GLU A 57 7.65 23.73 9.21
C GLU A 57 7.00 23.04 10.41
N PRO A 58 6.34 23.77 11.33
CA PRO A 58 5.90 23.21 12.62
C PRO A 58 4.63 22.35 12.51
N ILE A 59 3.82 22.53 11.48
CA ILE A 59 2.48 21.90 11.37
C ILE A 59 2.40 20.98 10.15
N ALA A 60 3.03 21.36 9.04
CA ALA A 60 2.90 20.65 7.77
C ALA A 60 3.25 19.15 7.84
N PRO A 61 4.33 18.70 8.51
CA PRO A 61 4.68 17.29 8.56
C PRO A 61 3.55 16.42 9.11
N ASP A 62 2.99 16.79 10.26
CA ASP A 62 1.94 16.02 10.93
C ASP A 62 0.65 16.02 10.10
N MET A 63 0.35 17.11 9.39
CA MET A 63 -0.79 17.17 8.47
C MET A 63 -0.63 16.22 7.28
N PHE A 64 0.58 16.04 6.74
CA PHE A 64 0.80 15.05 5.70
C PHE A 64 0.57 13.62 6.19
N LEU A 65 0.98 13.29 7.42
CA LEU A 65 0.72 11.98 8.02
C LEU A 65 -0.78 11.78 8.29
N LEU A 66 -1.47 12.79 8.81
CA LEU A 66 -2.88 12.68 9.15
C LEU A 66 -3.77 12.60 7.89
N VAL A 67 -3.59 13.52 6.95
CA VAL A 67 -4.51 13.70 5.81
C VAL A 67 -4.23 12.71 4.69
N PHE A 68 -2.97 12.34 4.46
CA PHE A 68 -2.61 11.39 3.40
C PHE A 68 -2.14 10.04 3.96
N GLY A 69 -1.38 10.05 5.05
CA GLY A 69 -0.86 8.83 5.66
C GLY A 69 -1.97 7.94 6.22
N VAL A 70 -2.91 8.47 7.01
CA VAL A 70 -4.01 7.66 7.57
C VAL A 70 -4.88 7.05 6.46
N PRO A 71 -5.38 7.80 5.47
CA PRO A 71 -6.13 7.19 4.37
C PRO A 71 -5.32 6.17 3.56
N SER A 72 -4.01 6.39 3.40
CA SER A 72 -3.13 5.42 2.72
C SER A 72 -3.12 4.06 3.44
N LEU A 73 -3.04 4.07 4.77
CA LEU A 73 -3.04 2.85 5.57
C LEU A 73 -4.38 2.13 5.47
N VAL A 74 -5.49 2.87 5.48
CA VAL A 74 -6.83 2.28 5.28
C VAL A 74 -6.94 1.59 3.93
N LEU A 75 -6.49 2.22 2.84
CA LEU A 75 -6.52 1.62 1.51
C LEU A 75 -5.65 0.36 1.42
N LEU A 76 -4.45 0.38 2.01
CA LEU A 76 -3.56 -0.77 2.06
C LEU A 76 -4.14 -1.92 2.90
N LEU A 77 -4.76 -1.60 4.04
CA LEU A 77 -5.45 -2.58 4.88
C LEU A 77 -6.60 -3.24 4.13
N LEU A 78 -7.37 -2.49 3.33
CA LEU A 78 -8.42 -3.05 2.49
C LEU A 78 -7.86 -3.91 1.36
N ALA A 79 -6.80 -3.47 0.69
CA ALA A 79 -6.15 -4.20 -0.40
C ALA A 79 -5.64 -5.58 0.04
N VAL A 80 -5.14 -5.70 1.28
CA VAL A 80 -4.68 -6.97 1.87
C VAL A 80 -5.81 -7.74 2.54
N GLY A 81 -6.68 -7.05 3.27
CA GLY A 81 -7.75 -7.64 4.06
C GLY A 81 -8.82 -8.33 3.23
N LEU A 82 -9.21 -7.76 2.09
CA LEU A 82 -10.25 -8.32 1.23
C LEU A 82 -9.86 -9.70 0.64
N PRO A 83 -8.67 -9.89 0.03
CA PRO A 83 -8.19 -11.21 -0.36
C PRO A 83 -8.09 -12.19 0.81
N TRP A 84 -7.56 -11.73 1.94
CA TRP A 84 -7.39 -12.55 3.13
C TRP A 84 -8.73 -13.09 3.63
N LEU A 85 -9.71 -12.22 3.87
CA LEU A 85 -11.06 -12.58 4.29
C LEU A 85 -11.73 -13.57 3.33
N ARG A 86 -11.52 -13.43 2.02
CA ARG A 86 -12.03 -14.39 1.02
C ARG A 86 -11.45 -15.79 1.21
N ILE A 87 -10.17 -15.91 1.55
CA ILE A 87 -9.52 -17.19 1.85
C ILE A 87 -10.11 -17.81 3.13
N PHE A 88 -10.25 -17.03 4.22
CA PHE A 88 -10.83 -17.55 5.47
C PHE A 88 -12.26 -18.04 5.31
N ARG A 89 -13.08 -17.30 4.54
CA ARG A 89 -14.46 -17.71 4.27
C ARG A 89 -14.54 -19.03 3.49
N LYS A 90 -13.67 -19.24 2.50
CA LYS A 90 -13.61 -20.52 1.75
C LYS A 90 -13.23 -21.70 2.66
N ARG A 91 -12.29 -21.51 3.58
CA ARG A 91 -11.88 -22.56 4.53
C ARG A 91 -13.00 -22.98 5.48
N LYS A 92 -13.79 -22.02 5.98
CA LYS A 92 -14.92 -22.32 6.89
C LYS A 92 -16.06 -23.10 6.23
N VAL A 93 -16.27 -22.94 4.92
CA VAL A 93 -17.33 -23.66 4.18
C VAL A 93 -16.93 -25.09 3.83
N ALA A 94 -15.62 -25.38 3.80
CA ALA A 94 -15.08 -26.69 3.43
C ALA A 94 -14.80 -27.62 4.64
N ALA A 95 -15.01 -27.13 5.87
CA ALA A 95 -14.87 -27.87 7.12
C ALA A 95 -16.25 -28.22 7.68
#